data_AF-A0A1X7LDN8-F1
#
_entry.id   AF-A0A1X7LDN8-F1
#
_cell.length_a   1.000
_cell.length_b   1.000
_cell.length_c   1.000
_cell.angle_alpha   90.00
_cell.angle_beta   90.00
_cell.angle_gamma   90.00
#
_symmetry.space_group_name_H-M   'P 1'
#
loop_
_entity.id
_entity.type
_entity.pdbx_description
1 polymer ?
#
loop_
_entity_poly.entity_id
_entity_poly.type
_entity_poly.pdbx_seq_one_letter_code
_entity_poly.pdbx_strand_id
1 'polypeptide(L)'
;MPSPTGSVAAISAASATVFSIGIIFLGYWGMYEPTAWRAADVVVVVFALGGFACLGLVPWMATSPVDSESDDSRIRIARHLFLSGVSAIWLAVAVSVIF
;
A
#
# COMPACT_ATOMS: atom_id res chain seq x y z
N MET A 1 9.24 7.30 21.23
CA MET A 1 8.12 6.66 21.93
C MET A 1 8.13 5.20 21.55
N PRO A 2 8.10 4.28 22.52
CA PRO A 2 8.02 2.85 22.23
C PRO A 2 6.71 2.51 21.51
N SER A 3 6.74 1.58 20.55
CA SER A 3 5.53 1.10 19.87
C SER A 3 4.68 0.26 20.82
N PRO A 4 3.35 0.44 20.84
CA PRO A 4 2.50 -0.37 21.69
C PRO A 4 2.52 -1.84 21.27
N THR A 5 2.38 -2.73 22.24
CA THR A 5 2.27 -4.17 22.03
C THR A 5 1.16 -4.48 21.01
N GLY A 6 1.44 -5.38 20.06
CA GLY A 6 0.51 -5.73 18.99
C GLY A 6 0.57 -4.83 17.74
N SER A 7 1.43 -3.80 17.72
CA SER A 7 1.60 -2.91 16.55
C SER A 7 1.92 -3.68 15.26
N VAL A 8 2.75 -4.73 15.34
CA VAL A 8 3.15 -5.56 14.18
C VAL A 8 1.95 -6.26 13.56
N ALA A 9 1.12 -6.90 14.38
CA ALA A 9 -0.09 -7.58 13.91
C ALA A 9 -1.10 -6.58 13.33
N ALA A 10 -1.31 -5.45 14.02
CA ALA A 10 -2.26 -4.43 13.60
C ALA A 10 -1.90 -3.82 12.24
N ILE A 11 -0.65 -3.38 12.05
CA ILE A 11 -0.23 -2.75 10.80
C ILE A 11 -0.17 -3.75 9.64
N SER A 12 0.23 -5.00 9.90
CA SER A 12 0.29 -6.04 8.88
C SER A 12 -1.12 -6.43 8.40
N ALA A 13 -2.06 -6.60 9.33
CA ALA A 13 -3.46 -6.89 8.99
C ALA A 13 -4.09 -5.74 8.21
N ALA A 14 -3.93 -4.50 8.68
CA ALA A 14 -4.42 -3.32 7.97
C ALA A 14 -3.82 -3.21 6.55
N SER A 15 -2.51 -3.46 6.41
CA SER A 15 -1.86 -3.44 5.09
C SER A 15 -2.44 -4.50 4.15
N ALA A 16 -2.61 -5.74 4.64
CA ALA A 16 -3.20 -6.82 3.85
C ALA A 16 -4.64 -6.50 3.40
N THR A 17 -5.45 -5.88 4.26
CA THR A 17 -6.81 -5.45 3.92
C THR A 17 -6.80 -4.41 2.79
N VAL A 18 -6.00 -3.35 2.92
CA VAL A 18 -5.93 -2.29 1.89
C VAL A 18 -5.36 -2.84 0.58
N PHE A 19 -4.32 -3.68 0.66
CA PHE A 19 -3.74 -4.34 -0.50
C PHE A 19 -4.79 -5.15 -1.26
N SER A 20 -5.58 -5.96 -0.54
CA SER A 20 -6.68 -6.75 -1.12
C SER A 20 -7.74 -5.86 -1.78
N ILE A 21 -8.19 -4.79 -1.10
CA ILE A 21 -9.14 -3.83 -1.66
C ILE A 21 -8.60 -3.21 -2.95
N GLY A 22 -7.32 -2.84 -2.98
CA GLY A 22 -6.70 -2.28 -4.18
C GLY A 22 -6.66 -3.27 -5.33
N ILE A 23 -6.36 -4.57 -5.09
CA ILE A 23 -6.40 -5.59 -6.16
C ILE A 23 -7.79 -5.67 -6.76
N ILE A 24 -8.83 -5.69 -5.91
CA ILE A 24 -10.22 -5.72 -6.35
C ILE A 24 -10.53 -4.47 -7.19
N PHE A 25 -10.12 -3.29 -6.75
CA PHE A 25 -10.26 -2.05 -7.52
C PHE A 25 -9.63 -2.17 -8.91
N LEU A 26 -8.38 -2.64 -9.02
CA LEU A 26 -7.69 -2.74 -10.31
C LEU A 26 -8.36 -3.78 -11.23
N GLY A 27 -8.85 -4.88 -10.67
CA GLY A 27 -9.60 -5.89 -11.40
C GLY A 27 -10.93 -5.39 -11.97
N TYR A 28 -11.62 -4.50 -11.24
CA TYR A 28 -12.89 -3.91 -11.69
C TYR A 28 -12.75 -2.69 -12.58
N TRP A 29 -11.71 -1.88 -12.40
CA TRP A 29 -11.58 -0.58 -13.08
C TRP A 29 -11.47 -0.68 -14.61
N GLY A 30 -11.06 -1.82 -15.16
CA GLY A 30 -11.11 -2.05 -16.61
C GLY A 30 -9.75 -2.17 -17.29
N MET A 31 -8.70 -2.64 -16.59
CA MET A 31 -7.38 -2.95 -17.17
C MET A 31 -7.45 -3.81 -18.46
N TYR A 32 -8.56 -4.52 -18.68
CA TYR A 32 -8.78 -5.45 -19.79
C TYR A 32 -9.47 -4.83 -21.01
N GLU A 33 -9.81 -3.54 -20.99
CA GLU A 33 -10.46 -2.90 -22.13
C GLU A 33 -9.48 -2.77 -23.32
N PRO A 34 -9.86 -3.22 -24.53
CA PRO A 34 -8.97 -3.24 -25.70
C PRO A 34 -8.71 -1.85 -26.32
N THR A 35 -9.08 -0.78 -25.62
CA THR A 35 -8.86 0.61 -26.01
C THR A 35 -7.43 1.07 -25.69
N ALA A 36 -6.90 1.99 -26.51
CA ALA A 36 -5.58 2.57 -26.26
C ALA A 36 -5.58 3.31 -24.92
N TRP A 37 -4.58 3.02 -24.07
CA TRP A 37 -4.46 3.64 -22.76
C TRP A 37 -4.25 5.14 -22.88
N ARG A 38 -5.11 5.89 -22.20
CA ARG A 38 -4.96 7.33 -22.00
C ARG A 38 -3.87 7.58 -20.97
N ALA A 39 -3.33 8.79 -20.95
CA ALA A 39 -2.34 9.17 -19.95
C ALA A 39 -2.85 8.99 -18.50
N ALA A 40 -4.15 9.22 -18.27
CA ALA A 40 -4.80 8.98 -16.99
C ALA A 40 -4.73 7.50 -16.57
N ASP A 41 -4.90 6.59 -17.52
CA ASP A 41 -4.88 5.14 -17.26
C ASP A 41 -3.51 4.68 -16.78
N VAL A 42 -2.46 5.19 -17.44
CA VAL A 42 -1.06 4.94 -17.04
C VAL A 42 -0.82 5.46 -15.61
N VAL A 43 -1.33 6.65 -15.29
CA VAL A 43 -1.21 7.25 -13.96
C VAL A 43 -1.89 6.37 -12.91
N VAL A 44 -3.13 5.92 -13.15
CA VAL A 44 -3.87 5.02 -12.24
C VAL A 44 -3.06 3.75 -11.99
N VAL A 45 -2.55 3.11 -13.04
CA VAL A 45 -1.79 1.86 -12.92
C VAL A 45 -0.47 2.06 -12.16
N VAL A 46 0.29 3.11 -12.46
CA VAL A 46 1.56 3.38 -11.79
C VAL A 46 1.34 3.64 -10.29
N PHE A 47 0.33 4.43 -9.93
CA PHE A 47 -0.01 4.67 -8.53
C PHE A 47 -0.53 3.40 -7.84
N ALA A 48 -1.35 2.60 -8.51
CA ALA A 48 -1.85 1.34 -7.95
C ALA A 48 -0.71 0.35 -7.67
N LEU A 49 0.16 0.11 -8.66
CA LEU A 49 1.30 -0.80 -8.53
C LEU A 49 2.31 -0.30 -7.50
N GLY A 50 2.60 1.01 -7.47
CA GLY A 50 3.45 1.62 -6.44
C GLY A 50 2.84 1.48 -5.04
N GLY A 51 1.51 1.64 -4.94
CA GLY A 51 0.75 1.42 -3.72
C GLY A 51 0.86 -0.01 -3.22
N PHE A 52 0.67 -0.99 -4.11
CA PHE A 52 0.84 -2.41 -3.78
C PHE A 52 2.26 -2.74 -3.33
N ALA A 53 3.28 -2.24 -4.04
CA ALA A 53 4.66 -2.47 -3.65
C ALA A 53 4.93 -1.96 -2.22
N CYS A 54 4.45 -0.75 -1.89
CA CYS A 54 4.58 -0.20 -0.55
C CYS A 54 3.84 -1.04 0.50
N LEU A 55 2.57 -1.36 0.26
CA LEU A 55 1.72 -2.12 1.18
C LEU A 55 2.23 -3.57 1.38
N GLY A 56 2.71 -4.22 0.32
CA GLY A 56 3.27 -5.57 0.38
C GLY A 56 4.61 -5.63 1.15
N LEU A 57 5.35 -4.53 1.20
CA LEU A 57 6.59 -4.41 1.99
C LEU A 57 6.34 -4.12 3.48
N VAL A 58 5.13 -3.68 3.86
CA VAL A 58 4.80 -3.36 5.26
C VAL A 58 4.98 -4.56 6.19
N PRO A 59 4.42 -5.77 5.92
CA PRO A 59 4.61 -6.93 6.79
C PRO A 59 6.08 -7.30 6.91
N TRP A 60 6.82 -7.31 5.79
CA TRP A 60 8.25 -7.59 5.78
C TRP A 60 9.02 -6.62 6.69
N MET A 61 8.74 -5.32 6.57
CA MET A 61 9.39 -4.31 7.40
C MET A 61 9.00 -4.45 8.88
N ALA A 62 7.74 -4.81 9.17
CA ALA A 62 7.22 -4.95 10.52
C ALA A 62 7.71 -6.21 11.25
N THR A 63 8.03 -7.29 10.53
CA THR A 63 8.49 -8.57 11.10
C THR A 63 9.99 -8.81 10.96
N SER A 64 10.72 -7.95 10.24
CA SER A 64 12.17 -8.07 10.10
C SER A 64 12.88 -8.06 11.47
N PRO A 65 13.92 -8.88 11.66
CA PRO A 65 14.69 -8.90 12.90
C PRO A 65 15.28 -7.52 13.22
N VAL A 66 15.28 -7.16 14.50
CA VAL A 66 15.91 -5.94 15.02
C VAL A 66 17.01 -6.32 16.01
N ASP A 67 18.12 -5.57 16.00
CA ASP A 67 19.29 -5.84 16.84
C ASP A 67 19.02 -5.61 18.34
N SER A 68 17.97 -4.86 18.67
CA SER A 68 17.52 -4.65 20.06
C SER A 68 16.00 -4.59 20.15
N GLU A 69 15.41 -5.18 21.19
CA GLU A 69 13.95 -5.14 21.46
C GLU A 69 13.43 -3.69 21.65
N SER A 70 14.31 -2.74 21.96
CA SER A 70 13.96 -1.32 22.07
C SER A 70 13.96 -0.56 20.74
N ASP A 71 14.41 -1.17 19.63
CA ASP A 71 14.53 -0.47 18.36
C ASP A 71 13.22 -0.50 17.54
N ASP A 72 12.47 0.59 17.65
CA ASP A 72 11.24 0.84 16.89
C ASP A 72 11.46 1.46 15.50
N SER A 73 12.70 1.53 15.02
CA SER A 73 13.02 2.10 13.71
C SER A 73 12.22 1.44 12.58
N ARG A 74 12.18 0.10 12.58
CA ARG A 74 11.47 -0.72 11.59
C ARG A 74 9.97 -0.48 11.58
N ILE A 75 9.35 -0.40 12.75
CA ILE A 75 7.91 -0.11 12.86
C ILE A 75 7.59 1.30 12.35
N ARG A 76 8.48 2.28 12.61
CA ARG A 76 8.33 3.61 12.01
C ARG A 76 8.42 3.57 10.48
N ILE A 77 9.35 2.82 9.91
CA ILE A 77 9.45 2.68 8.44
C ILE A 77 8.20 1.98 7.89
N ALA A 78 7.72 0.93 8.56
CA ALA A 78 6.48 0.24 8.18
C ALA A 78 5.27 1.17 8.17
N ARG A 79 5.17 2.12 9.11
CA ARG A 79 4.12 3.17 9.11
C ARG A 79 4.22 4.11 7.92
N HIS A 80 5.42 4.52 7.53
CA HIS A 80 5.61 5.38 6.37
C HIS A 80 5.27 4.64 5.08
N LEU A 81 5.68 3.37 4.94
CA LEU A 81 5.32 2.50 3.82
C LEU A 81 3.81 2.28 3.73
N PHE A 82 3.15 2.08 4.88
CA PHE A 82 1.70 1.95 4.93
C PHE A 82 1.02 3.25 4.46
N LEU A 83 1.44 4.39 4.99
CA LEU A 83 0.88 5.69 4.62
C LEU A 83 1.10 6.01 3.13
N SER A 84 2.30 5.76 2.59
CA SER A 84 2.60 5.97 1.18
C SER A 84 1.76 5.04 0.30
N GLY A 85 1.62 3.78 0.71
CA GLY A 85 0.82 2.78 0.01
C GLY A 85 -0.66 3.15 -0.05
N VAL A 86 -1.26 3.46 1.10
CA VAL A 86 -2.66 3.91 1.20
C VAL A 86 -2.90 5.17 0.36
N SER A 87 -2.00 6.16 0.47
CA SER A 87 -2.14 7.42 -0.27
C SER A 87 -2.07 7.21 -1.77
N ALA A 88 -1.16 6.35 -2.24
CA ALA A 88 -1.03 6.01 -3.66
C ALA A 88 -2.28 5.31 -4.20
N ILE A 89 -2.85 4.35 -3.46
CA ILE A 89 -4.11 3.69 -3.84
C ILE A 89 -5.26 4.69 -3.90
N TRP A 90 -5.39 5.58 -2.91
CA TRP A 90 -6.44 6.61 -2.94
C TRP A 90 -6.27 7.62 -4.07
N LEU A 91 -5.03 7.99 -4.42
CA LEU A 91 -4.74 8.80 -5.60
C LEU A 91 -5.15 8.09 -6.89
N ALA A 92 -4.84 6.79 -7.03
CA ALA A 92 -5.26 6.00 -8.18
C ALA A 92 -6.80 5.97 -8.29
N VAL A 93 -7.51 5.76 -7.18
CA VAL A 93 -8.97 5.81 -7.13
C VAL A 93 -9.49 7.20 -7.52
N ALA A 94 -8.96 8.27 -6.94
CA ALA A 94 -9.39 9.63 -7.25
C ALA A 94 -9.20 9.97 -8.74
N VAL A 95 -8.06 9.62 -9.33
CA VAL A 95 -7.80 9.83 -10.76
C VAL A 95 -8.78 9.03 -11.60
N SER A 96 -9.06 7.77 -11.24
CA SER A 96 -9.99 6.91 -11.98
C SER A 96 -11.45 7.39 -11.97
N VAL A 97 -11.84 8.18 -10.96
CA VAL A 97 -13.20 8.73 -10.86
C VAL A 97 -13.34 10.04 -11.65
N ILE A 98 -12.24 10.79 -11.80
CA ILE A 98 -12.25 12.11 -12.44
C ILE A 98 -12.10 12.01 -13.97
N PHE A 99 -11.38 11.01 -14.47
CA PHE A 99 -10.93 10.93 -15.88
C PHE A 99 -11.33 9.65 -16.59
#